data_AF-A0A2V5PW63-F1
#
_entry.id   AF-A0A2V5PW63-F1
#
_cell.length_a   1.000
_cell.length_b   1.000
_cell.length_c   1.000
_cell.angle_alpha   90.00
_cell.angle_beta   90.00
_cell.angle_gamma   90.00
#
_symmetry.space_group_name_H-M   'P 1'
#
loop_
_entity.id
_entity.type
_entity.pdbx_description
1 polymer ?
#
loop_
_entity_poly.entity_id
_entity_poly.type
_entity_poly.pdbx_seq_one_letter_code
_entity_poly.pdbx_strand_id
1 'polypeptide(L)'
;MKIISGGQTGVDRAALDVALKHGIKCGGWCPAGRLDEFGRIPDQYPVQELEVGGFTERTLQNVKDSDGTVIIYPGKLGGGTELTVRFCIGQQRPHELIDASKVSAEDAAKLISDFVRKHKIEILNVAGPRQSEWRKGYDYACRALDRFLKSITSKSMSRSKR
;
A
#
# COMPACT_ATOMS: atom_id res chain seq x y z
N MET A 1 -9.52 -4.07 9.61
CA MET A 1 -8.64 -3.36 8.66
C MET A 1 -8.52 -4.18 7.38
N LYS A 2 -8.55 -3.52 6.23
CA LYS A 2 -8.33 -4.06 4.88
C LYS A 2 -7.12 -3.32 4.27
N ILE A 3 -6.27 -4.02 3.52
CA ILE A 3 -5.18 -3.40 2.76
C ILE A 3 -5.54 -3.42 1.28
N ILE A 4 -5.49 -2.27 0.61
CA ILE A 4 -5.66 -2.21 -0.84
C ILE A 4 -4.40 -1.69 -1.53
N SER A 5 -4.21 -2.11 -2.77
CA SER A 5 -3.16 -1.61 -3.64
C SER A 5 -3.53 -1.88 -5.10
N GLY A 6 -2.84 -1.23 -6.05
CA GLY A 6 -3.13 -1.44 -7.46
C GLY A 6 -2.43 -2.63 -8.11
N GLY A 7 -1.72 -3.43 -7.32
CA GLY A 7 -1.17 -4.71 -7.74
C GLY A 7 0.03 -4.64 -8.68
N GLN A 8 0.58 -3.45 -8.94
CA GLN A 8 1.86 -3.27 -9.64
C GLN A 8 2.98 -4.03 -8.92
N THR A 9 4.09 -4.34 -9.60
CA THR A 9 5.28 -4.90 -8.95
C THR A 9 5.88 -3.93 -7.93
N GLY A 10 6.85 -4.38 -7.13
CA GLY A 10 7.49 -3.53 -6.13
C GLY A 10 6.60 -3.34 -4.90
N VAL A 11 6.34 -2.08 -4.52
CA VAL A 11 5.65 -1.75 -3.27
C VAL A 11 4.20 -2.25 -3.26
N ASP A 12 3.47 -2.09 -4.36
CA ASP A 12 2.07 -2.49 -4.47
C ASP A 12 1.92 -4.01 -4.24
N ARG A 13 2.79 -4.80 -4.88
CA ARG A 13 2.81 -6.26 -4.74
C ARG A 13 3.14 -6.70 -3.31
N ALA A 14 4.17 -6.10 -2.71
CA ALA A 14 4.54 -6.36 -1.32
C ALA A 14 3.38 -6.13 -0.35
N ALA A 15 2.54 -5.11 -0.59
CA ALA A 15 1.38 -4.84 0.24
C ALA A 15 0.34 -5.97 0.19
N LEU A 16 0.07 -6.49 -1.01
CA LEU A 16 -0.87 -7.60 -1.18
C LEU A 16 -0.31 -8.90 -0.59
N ASP A 17 0.97 -9.20 -0.84
CA ASP A 17 1.64 -10.40 -0.31
C ASP A 17 1.64 -10.42 1.21
N VAL A 18 2.01 -9.32 1.85
CA VAL A 18 2.01 -9.21 3.31
C VAL A 18 0.60 -9.32 3.88
N ALA A 19 -0.41 -8.72 3.23
CA ALA A 19 -1.78 -8.84 3.69
C ALA A 19 -2.28 -10.30 3.64
N LEU A 20 -2.03 -11.00 2.52
CA LEU A 20 -2.37 -12.41 2.37
C LEU A 20 -1.66 -13.30 3.41
N LYS A 21 -0.35 -13.09 3.60
CA LYS A 21 0.45 -13.81 4.60
C LYS A 21 -0.11 -13.71 6.02
N HIS A 22 -0.66 -12.55 6.39
CA HIS A 22 -1.22 -12.30 7.72
C HIS A 22 -2.73 -12.57 7.81
N GLY A 23 -3.36 -13.09 6.75
CA GLY A 23 -4.81 -13.33 6.70
C GLY A 23 -5.65 -12.06 6.79
N ILE A 24 -5.08 -10.91 6.44
CA ILE A 24 -5.79 -9.63 6.38
C ILE A 24 -6.48 -9.53 5.02
N LYS A 25 -7.76 -9.11 5.02
CA LYS A 25 -8.49 -8.86 3.76
C LYS A 25 -7.69 -7.89 2.89
N CYS A 26 -7.46 -8.25 1.64
CA CYS A 26 -6.80 -7.38 0.68
C CYS A 26 -7.55 -7.27 -0.65
N GLY A 27 -7.08 -6.38 -1.54
CA GLY A 27 -7.60 -6.19 -2.89
C GLY A 27 -7.17 -4.84 -3.45
N GLY A 28 -8.05 -4.18 -4.17
CA GLY A 28 -7.80 -2.86 -4.77
C GLY A 28 -8.08 -2.88 -6.27
N TRP A 29 -7.87 -1.75 -6.91
CA TRP A 29 -8.18 -1.53 -8.32
C TRP A 29 -6.93 -1.65 -9.19
N CYS A 30 -7.03 -2.42 -10.26
CA CYS A 30 -6.00 -2.58 -11.27
C CYS A 30 -6.52 -2.16 -12.66
N PRO A 31 -5.63 -1.89 -13.63
CA PRO A 31 -6.05 -1.62 -15.00
C PRO A 31 -6.82 -2.79 -15.61
N ALA A 32 -7.64 -2.51 -16.63
CA ALA A 32 -8.24 -3.56 -17.45
C ALA A 32 -7.19 -4.52 -18.01
N GLY A 33 -7.48 -5.82 -18.01
CA GLY A 33 -6.54 -6.91 -18.32
C GLY A 33 -5.66 -7.33 -17.15
N ARG A 34 -5.89 -6.78 -15.93
CA ARG A 34 -5.05 -6.98 -14.73
C ARG A 34 -3.58 -6.65 -14.99
N LEU A 35 -3.30 -5.54 -15.67
CA LEU A 35 -1.94 -5.26 -16.13
C LEU A 35 -1.00 -4.78 -15.00
N ASP A 36 0.22 -5.31 -15.00
CA ASP A 36 1.39 -4.79 -14.27
C ASP A 36 2.59 -4.67 -15.22
N GLU A 37 3.78 -4.29 -14.73
CA GLU A 37 4.97 -4.15 -15.60
C GLU A 37 5.49 -5.47 -16.19
N PHE A 38 5.05 -6.64 -15.67
CA PHE A 38 5.41 -7.95 -16.19
C PHE A 38 4.30 -8.57 -17.05
N GLY A 39 3.24 -7.82 -17.32
CA GLY A 39 2.15 -8.21 -18.21
C GLY A 39 0.84 -8.40 -17.46
N ARG A 40 0.73 -9.39 -16.57
CA ARG A 40 -0.53 -9.70 -15.87
C ARG A 40 -0.31 -10.00 -14.40
N ILE A 41 -1.09 -9.35 -13.54
CA ILE A 41 -1.17 -9.59 -12.10
C ILE A 41 -1.72 -11.01 -11.88
N PRO A 42 -0.97 -11.88 -11.16
CA PRO A 42 -1.38 -13.24 -10.81
C PRO A 42 -2.77 -13.34 -10.17
N ASP A 43 -3.47 -14.44 -10.40
CA ASP A 43 -4.86 -14.63 -9.96
C ASP A 43 -5.01 -14.76 -8.45
N GLN A 44 -3.93 -15.07 -7.73
CA GLN A 44 -3.95 -15.15 -6.26
C GLN A 44 -4.26 -13.80 -5.59
N TYR A 45 -4.08 -12.67 -6.31
CA TYR A 45 -4.36 -11.34 -5.78
C TYR A 45 -5.81 -10.93 -6.06
N PRO A 46 -6.61 -10.63 -5.01
CA PRO A 46 -8.03 -10.27 -5.16
C PRO A 46 -8.23 -8.81 -5.60
N VAL A 47 -7.52 -8.38 -6.64
CA VAL A 47 -7.69 -7.06 -7.28
C VAL A 47 -8.85 -7.09 -8.27
N GLN A 48 -9.54 -5.96 -8.39
CA GLN A 48 -10.66 -5.73 -9.29
C GLN A 48 -10.18 -4.89 -10.47
N GLU A 49 -10.56 -5.28 -11.68
CA GLU A 49 -10.26 -4.51 -12.89
C GLU A 49 -11.18 -3.29 -12.95
N LEU A 50 -10.63 -2.16 -13.40
CA LEU A 50 -11.47 -1.06 -13.84
C LEU A 50 -12.18 -1.43 -15.15
N GLU A 51 -13.45 -1.01 -15.27
CA GLU A 51 -14.20 -1.14 -16.53
C GLU A 51 -13.54 -0.33 -17.66
N VAL A 52 -13.04 0.86 -17.33
CA VAL A 52 -12.31 1.76 -18.23
C VAL A 52 -11.19 2.45 -17.46
N GLY A 53 -9.99 2.53 -18.05
CA GLY A 53 -8.86 3.28 -17.50
C GLY A 53 -7.56 2.48 -17.40
N GLY A 54 -6.47 3.21 -17.25
CA GLY A 54 -5.12 2.67 -17.14
C GLY A 54 -4.52 2.86 -15.74
N PHE A 55 -3.21 3.04 -15.69
CA PHE A 55 -2.46 3.17 -14.44
C PHE A 55 -2.80 4.41 -13.62
N THR A 56 -3.23 5.49 -14.28
CA THR A 56 -3.64 6.74 -13.62
C THR A 56 -4.97 6.57 -12.90
N GLU A 57 -5.96 6.04 -13.60
CA GLU A 57 -7.34 5.87 -13.13
C GLU A 57 -7.38 4.88 -11.97
N ARG A 58 -6.67 3.75 -12.07
CA ARG A 58 -6.58 2.77 -10.96
C ARG A 58 -5.95 3.38 -9.71
N THR A 59 -4.98 4.28 -9.89
CA THR A 59 -4.32 4.94 -8.76
C THR A 59 -5.30 5.88 -8.06
N LEU A 60 -6.03 6.70 -8.84
CA LEU A 60 -7.07 7.57 -8.29
C LEU A 60 -8.17 6.77 -7.58
N GLN A 61 -8.63 5.66 -8.18
CA GLN A 61 -9.69 4.84 -7.59
C GLN A 61 -9.26 4.21 -6.25
N ASN A 62 -8.03 3.70 -6.17
CA ASN A 62 -7.49 3.20 -4.89
C ASN A 62 -7.37 4.29 -3.82
N VAL A 63 -7.03 5.53 -4.20
CA VAL A 63 -7.04 6.65 -3.24
C VAL A 63 -8.46 6.96 -2.77
N LYS A 64 -9.43 7.01 -3.68
CA LYS A 64 -10.85 7.31 -3.36
C LYS A 64 -11.48 6.28 -2.43
N ASP A 65 -11.22 5.00 -2.68
CA ASP A 65 -11.82 3.87 -1.97
C ASP A 65 -11.02 3.42 -0.73
N SER A 66 -10.10 4.27 -0.27
CA SER A 66 -9.38 4.10 0.99
C SER A 66 -9.70 5.22 1.97
N ASP A 67 -9.52 4.94 3.26
CA ASP A 67 -9.61 5.97 4.29
C ASP A 67 -8.33 6.80 4.36
N GLY A 68 -7.22 6.26 3.84
CA GLY A 68 -5.93 6.92 3.79
C GLY A 68 -4.88 6.08 3.06
N THR A 69 -3.81 6.75 2.61
CA THR A 69 -2.77 6.13 1.79
C THR A 69 -1.39 6.26 2.43
N VAL A 70 -0.68 5.14 2.59
CA VAL A 70 0.76 5.14 2.87
C VAL A 70 1.52 5.05 1.55
N ILE A 71 2.46 5.97 1.34
CA ILE A 71 3.25 6.08 0.12
C ILE A 71 4.72 5.88 0.47
N ILE A 72 5.30 4.77 0.01
CA ILE A 72 6.68 4.36 0.32
C ILE A 72 7.57 4.62 -0.90
N TYR A 73 8.67 5.36 -0.72
CA TYR A 73 9.54 5.76 -1.83
C TYR A 73 11.00 5.99 -1.39
N PRO A 74 11.98 5.89 -2.31
CA PRO A 74 13.38 6.18 -2.00
C PRO A 74 13.78 7.62 -2.38
N GLY A 75 13.95 8.49 -1.40
CA GLY A 75 14.56 9.81 -1.57
C GLY A 75 13.65 10.84 -2.24
N LYS A 76 13.49 10.76 -3.57
CA LYS A 76 12.67 11.70 -4.35
C LYS A 76 11.41 11.01 -4.86
N LEU A 77 10.28 11.71 -4.76
CA LEU A 77 9.05 11.31 -5.43
C LEU A 77 9.20 11.46 -6.94
N GLY A 78 8.62 10.53 -7.69
CA GLY A 78 8.57 10.58 -9.14
C GLY A 78 7.52 9.65 -9.72
N GLY A 79 7.17 9.87 -10.99
CA GLY A 79 6.25 9.03 -11.76
C GLY A 79 4.90 8.82 -11.06
N GLY A 80 4.41 7.57 -11.08
CA GLY A 80 3.14 7.21 -10.46
C GLY A 80 3.08 7.44 -8.94
N THR A 81 4.22 7.46 -8.27
CA THR A 81 4.29 7.71 -6.82
C THR A 81 3.95 9.17 -6.51
N GLU A 82 4.52 10.12 -7.26
CA GLU A 82 4.20 11.54 -7.13
C GLU A 82 2.73 11.83 -7.49
N LEU A 83 2.24 11.17 -8.54
CA LEU A 83 0.83 11.24 -8.93
C LEU A 83 -0.12 10.79 -7.80
N THR A 84 0.25 9.74 -7.07
CA THR A 84 -0.53 9.26 -5.91
C THR A 84 -0.64 10.36 -4.84
N VAL A 85 0.44 11.07 -4.55
CA VAL A 85 0.43 12.21 -3.60
C VAL A 85 -0.54 13.29 -4.07
N ARG A 86 -0.47 13.66 -5.36
CA ARG A 86 -1.37 14.66 -5.94
C ARG A 86 -2.84 14.25 -5.83
N PHE A 87 -3.14 12.97 -6.04
CA PHE A 87 -4.50 12.45 -5.84
C PHE A 87 -4.94 12.47 -4.38
N CYS A 88 -4.08 12.10 -3.43
CA CYS A 88 -4.41 12.20 -2.01
C CYS A 88 -4.77 13.65 -1.62
N ILE A 89 -3.97 14.62 -2.06
CA ILE A 89 -4.24 16.05 -1.83
C ILE A 89 -5.55 16.47 -2.49
N GLY A 90 -5.73 16.16 -3.77
CA GLY A 90 -6.92 16.55 -4.53
C GLY A 90 -8.22 15.91 -4.03
N GLN A 91 -8.16 14.70 -3.48
CA GLN A 91 -9.31 14.01 -2.88
C GLN A 91 -9.46 14.29 -1.38
N GLN A 92 -8.61 15.14 -0.79
CA GLN A 92 -8.57 15.44 0.64
C GLN A 92 -8.47 14.17 1.51
N ARG A 93 -7.76 13.16 1.03
CA ARG A 93 -7.51 11.92 1.75
C ARG A 93 -6.21 12.03 2.55
N PRO A 94 -6.19 11.61 3.83
CA PRO A 94 -4.97 11.61 4.62
C PRO A 94 -3.95 10.68 3.96
N HIS A 95 -2.69 11.09 3.98
CA HIS A 95 -1.59 10.30 3.44
C HIS A 95 -0.33 10.45 4.29
N GLU A 96 0.47 9.38 4.32
CA GLU A 96 1.75 9.33 5.03
C GLU A 96 2.86 9.05 4.02
N LEU A 97 3.88 9.91 4.03
CA LEU A 97 5.05 9.81 3.15
C LEU A 97 6.20 9.12 3.89
N ILE A 98 6.63 7.96 3.40
CA ILE A 98 7.73 7.19 4.00
C ILE A 98 8.91 7.21 3.03
N ASP A 99 9.87 8.07 3.33
CA ASP A 99 11.15 8.13 2.62
C ASP A 99 12.08 7.02 3.12
N ALA A 100 12.12 5.91 2.39
CA ALA A 100 12.94 4.74 2.67
C ALA A 100 14.46 4.99 2.60
N SER A 101 14.90 6.16 2.11
CA SER A 101 16.31 6.56 2.19
C SER A 101 16.70 7.13 3.55
N LYS A 102 15.71 7.54 4.35
CA LYS A 102 15.89 8.17 5.66
C LYS A 102 15.33 7.34 6.81
N VAL A 103 14.32 6.52 6.54
CA VAL A 103 13.56 5.79 7.55
C VAL A 103 13.84 4.30 7.43
N SER A 104 14.20 3.66 8.54
CA SER A 104 14.34 2.20 8.60
C SER A 104 12.98 1.51 8.40
N ALA A 105 12.95 0.25 7.97
CA ALA A 105 11.68 -0.47 7.83
C ALA A 105 10.94 -0.62 9.18
N GLU A 106 11.70 -0.73 10.27
CA GLU A 106 11.18 -0.83 11.63
C GLU A 106 10.55 0.48 12.11
N ASP A 107 11.14 1.63 11.76
CA ASP A 107 10.55 2.93 12.09
C ASP A 107 9.39 3.27 11.15
N ALA A 108 9.45 2.88 9.88
CA ALA A 108 8.33 2.97 8.96
C ALA A 108 7.10 2.22 9.49
N ALA A 109 7.29 1.03 10.09
CA ALA A 109 6.20 0.30 10.72
C ALA A 109 5.51 1.09 11.86
N LYS A 110 6.28 1.87 12.63
CA LYS A 110 5.73 2.75 13.68
C LYS A 110 4.95 3.90 13.07
N LEU A 111 5.50 4.55 12.04
CA LEU A 111 4.82 5.62 11.31
C LEU A 111 3.48 5.14 10.73
N ILE A 112 3.46 3.96 10.10
CA ILE A 112 2.23 3.35 9.59
C ILE A 112 1.23 3.10 10.72
N SER A 113 1.69 2.55 11.85
CA SER A 113 0.82 2.31 13.00
C SER A 113 0.24 3.59 13.58
N ASP A 114 1.03 4.66 13.65
CA ASP A 114 0.60 5.95 14.17
C ASP A 114 -0.36 6.63 13.22
N PHE A 115 -0.08 6.60 11.92
CA PHE A 115 -0.96 7.09 10.88
C PHE A 115 -2.34 6.41 10.92
N VAL A 116 -2.35 5.07 10.92
CA VAL A 116 -3.58 4.27 10.98
C VAL A 116 -4.40 4.59 12.22
N ARG A 117 -3.76 4.70 13.39
CA ARG A 117 -4.43 5.03 14.65
C ARG A 117 -4.96 6.46 14.67
N LYS A 118 -4.15 7.43 14.24
CA LYS A 118 -4.46 8.86 14.24
C LYS A 118 -5.67 9.16 13.36
N HIS A 119 -5.72 8.56 12.17
CA HIS A 119 -6.76 8.80 11.19
C HIS A 119 -7.88 7.74 11.21
N LYS A 120 -7.83 6.78 12.14
CA LYS A 120 -8.80 5.67 12.28
C LYS A 120 -9.02 4.92 10.96
N ILE A 121 -7.93 4.61 10.27
CA ILE A 121 -7.95 3.98 8.94
C ILE A 121 -8.47 2.55 9.05
N GLU A 122 -9.58 2.25 8.36
CA GLU A 122 -10.10 0.89 8.22
C GLU A 122 -9.68 0.24 6.91
N ILE A 123 -9.61 1.02 5.83
CA ILE A 123 -9.10 0.62 4.51
C ILE A 123 -7.84 1.43 4.23
N LEU A 124 -6.69 0.76 4.32
CA LEU A 124 -5.38 1.35 4.06
C LEU A 124 -4.96 1.07 2.62
N ASN A 125 -4.79 2.12 1.81
CA ASN A 125 -4.11 2.01 0.53
C ASN A 125 -2.59 2.07 0.74
N VAL A 126 -1.85 1.21 0.05
CA VAL A 126 -0.38 1.24 0.04
C VAL A 126 0.10 1.36 -1.39
N ALA A 127 0.95 2.37 -1.63
CA ALA A 127 1.46 2.70 -2.95
C ALA A 127 2.97 2.98 -2.93
N GLY A 128 3.62 2.78 -4.07
CA GLY A 128 5.00 3.17 -4.29
C GLY A 128 5.51 2.80 -5.68
N PRO A 129 6.82 2.99 -5.94
CA PRO A 129 7.41 2.68 -7.24
C PRO A 129 7.31 1.19 -7.60
N ARG A 130 7.26 0.93 -8.91
CA ARG A 130 7.37 -0.42 -9.47
C ARG A 130 8.78 -0.98 -9.32
N GLN A 131 8.94 -2.30 -9.46
CA GLN A 131 10.22 -2.98 -9.21
C GLN A 131 11.35 -2.49 -10.13
N SER A 132 11.04 -2.15 -11.38
CA SER A 132 12.03 -1.57 -12.31
C SER A 132 12.54 -0.18 -11.89
N GLU A 133 11.74 0.61 -11.18
CA GLU A 133 12.09 1.96 -10.70
C GLU A 133 12.80 1.91 -9.35
N TRP A 134 12.47 0.93 -8.50
CA TRP A 134 13.14 0.73 -7.22
C TRP A 134 13.24 -0.74 -6.85
N ARG A 135 14.39 -1.35 -7.19
CA ARG A 135 14.66 -2.78 -6.96
C ARG A 135 14.53 -3.25 -5.50
N LYS A 136 14.76 -2.36 -4.52
CA LYS A 136 14.67 -2.71 -3.09
C LYS A 136 13.28 -2.44 -2.49
N GLY A 137 12.35 -1.90 -3.30
CA GLY A 137 11.05 -1.43 -2.81
C GLY A 137 10.17 -2.54 -2.28
N TYR A 138 10.14 -3.68 -2.97
CA TYR A 138 9.39 -4.86 -2.52
C TYR A 138 9.85 -5.32 -1.13
N ASP A 139 11.16 -5.54 -0.93
CA ASP A 139 11.70 -6.06 0.33
C ASP A 139 11.52 -5.06 1.49
N TYR A 140 11.73 -3.77 1.22
CA TYR A 140 11.52 -2.73 2.22
C TYR A 140 10.07 -2.67 2.66
N ALA A 141 9.13 -2.62 1.71
CA ALA A 141 7.70 -2.58 1.98
C ALA A 141 7.24 -3.84 2.72
N CYS A 142 7.72 -5.02 2.31
CA CYS A 142 7.44 -6.29 3.00
C CYS A 142 7.85 -6.22 4.48
N ARG A 143 9.07 -5.78 4.77
CA ARG A 143 9.58 -5.66 6.14
C ARG A 143 8.78 -4.67 6.98
N ALA A 144 8.51 -3.49 6.44
CA ALA A 144 7.77 -2.45 7.16
C ALA A 144 6.33 -2.91 7.47
N LEU A 145 5.63 -3.47 6.49
CA LEU A 145 4.25 -3.93 6.65
C LEU A 145 4.16 -5.18 7.53
N ASP A 146 5.09 -6.14 7.43
CA ASP A 146 5.10 -7.33 8.28
C ASP A 146 5.28 -6.96 9.76
N ARG A 147 6.17 -5.99 10.04
CA ARG A 147 6.38 -5.45 11.39
C ARG A 147 5.14 -4.69 11.89
N PHE A 148 4.54 -3.86 11.04
CA PHE A 148 3.30 -3.16 11.36
C PHE A 148 2.18 -4.15 11.72
N LEU A 149 1.93 -5.14 10.88
CA LEU A 149 0.86 -6.12 11.09
C LEU A 149 1.08 -7.01 12.33
N LYS A 150 2.33 -7.40 12.62
CA LYS A 150 2.66 -8.10 13.88
C LYS A 150 2.37 -7.24 15.12
N SER A 151 2.56 -5.93 15.02
CA SER A 151 2.34 -5.02 16.16
C SER A 151 0.85 -4.82 16.49
N ILE A 152 -0.04 -4.94 15.50
CA ILE A 152 -1.50 -4.80 15.71
C ILE A 152 -2.14 -6.13 16.13
N THR A 153 -1.65 -7.27 15.64
CA THR A 153 -2.17 -8.60 16.00
C THR A 153 -1.77 -9.01 17.42
N SER A 154 -0.53 -8.73 17.83
CA SER A 154 -0.08 -8.95 19.22
C SER A 154 -0.87 -8.12 20.25
N LYS A 155 -1.31 -6.90 19.87
CA LYS A 155 -2.15 -6.05 20.72
C LYS A 155 -3.61 -6.50 20.80
N SER A 156 -4.14 -7.22 19.82
CA SER A 156 -5.51 -7.77 19.92
C SER A 156 -5.55 -8.98 20.86
N MET A 157 -4.51 -9.82 20.86
CA MET A 157 -4.39 -10.96 21.77
C MET A 157 -4.21 -10.57 23.24
N SER A 158 -3.58 -9.41 23.53
CA SER A 158 -3.41 -8.94 24.92
C SER A 158 -4.67 -8.28 25.51
N ARG A 159 -5.58 -7.79 24.67
CA ARG A 159 -6.87 -7.20 25.10
C ARG A 159 -7.95 -8.25 25.39
N SER A 160 -7.85 -9.45 24.83
CA SER A 160 -8.83 -10.53 25.02
C SER A 160 -8.61 -11.36 26.30
N LYS A 161 -7.65 -10.99 27.15
CA LYS A 161 -7.33 -11.66 28.44
C LYS A 161 -7.61 -10.77 29.68
N ARG A 162 -8.40 -9.71 29.54
CA ARG A 162 -8.85 -8.87 30.66
C ARG A 162 -10.36 -8.81 30.72
#